data_AF-A0A7C6PEB1-F1
#
_entry.id   AF-A0A7C6PEB1-F1
#
_cell.length_a   1.000
_cell.length_b   1.000
_cell.length_c   1.000
_cell.angle_alpha   90.00
_cell.angle_beta   90.00
_cell.angle_gamma   90.00
#
_symmetry.space_group_name_H-M   'P 1'
#
loop_
_entity.id
_entity.type
_entity.pdbx_description
1 polymer ?
#
loop_
_entity_poly.entity_id
_entity_poly.type
_entity_poly.pdbx_seq_one_letter_code
_entity_poly.pdbx_strand_id
1 'polypeptide(L)'
;MSTTQAITDPLAPLIAADVQRAGAALAQDVFSQVFRHAVNAEDTDELAAWQQGIQRWLDEGGRQGARTARLAFLVYALDAWGLAYTQAFRLQAIPPLTALLGSLRTSLDTQAEAQFAQHFAALSTQETAAIDGKIALRRSIHLALWHAMAACSATEESTPIVQALGSLMLALDTQMPENGWRLLADSMATLQMALLEQGNAARAQEGTQQLFAALQHALPTERYQAALNLSSQALMGWMQARRAATE
;
A
#
# COMPACT_ATOMS: atom_id res chain seq x y z
N MET A 1 -15.44 22.10 -17.52
CA MET A 1 -16.17 21.37 -16.45
C MET A 1 -15.95 19.90 -16.69
N SER A 2 -14.93 19.29 -16.07
CA SER A 2 -14.73 17.85 -16.15
C SER A 2 -15.64 17.21 -15.11
N THR A 3 -16.71 16.57 -15.57
CA THR A 3 -17.52 15.67 -14.75
C THR A 3 -16.60 14.59 -14.17
N THR A 4 -16.33 14.65 -12.86
CA THR A 4 -15.69 13.56 -12.13
C THR A 4 -16.58 12.32 -12.29
N GLN A 5 -16.22 11.44 -13.21
CA GLN A 5 -16.91 10.16 -13.39
C GLN A 5 -16.81 9.40 -12.08
N ALA A 6 -17.95 8.97 -11.53
CA ALA A 6 -17.97 8.20 -10.31
C ALA A 6 -17.20 6.89 -10.54
N ILE A 7 -16.20 6.63 -9.70
CA ILE A 7 -15.41 5.39 -9.74
C ILE A 7 -16.32 4.27 -9.22
N THR A 8 -16.65 3.30 -10.07
CA THR A 8 -17.43 2.12 -9.69
C THR A 8 -16.48 1.02 -9.22
N ASP A 9 -16.55 0.67 -7.94
CA ASP A 9 -15.81 -0.45 -7.37
C ASP A 9 -16.64 -1.75 -7.46
N PRO A 10 -16.22 -2.74 -8.27
CA PRO A 10 -16.95 -4.01 -8.43
C PRO A 10 -16.96 -4.88 -7.17
N LEU A 11 -16.05 -4.66 -6.22
CA LEU A 11 -15.96 -5.42 -4.97
C LEU A 11 -16.66 -4.73 -3.80
N ALA A 12 -17.09 -3.47 -3.94
CA ALA A 12 -17.81 -2.74 -2.90
C ALA A 12 -19.04 -3.48 -2.32
N PRO A 13 -19.84 -4.25 -3.10
CA PRO A 13 -20.95 -5.05 -2.55
C PRO A 13 -20.55 -6.21 -1.63
N LEU A 14 -19.28 -6.62 -1.68
CA LEU A 14 -18.71 -7.70 -0.86
C LEU A 14 -17.82 -7.16 0.26
N ILE A 15 -17.07 -6.08 -0.03
CA ILE A 15 -16.16 -5.40 0.89
C ILE A 15 -16.35 -3.89 0.77
N ALA A 16 -17.10 -3.30 1.70
CA ALA A 16 -17.34 -1.86 1.72
C ALA A 16 -16.05 -1.04 1.90
N ALA A 17 -16.05 0.22 1.49
CA ALA A 17 -14.86 1.08 1.45
C ALA A 17 -14.10 1.20 2.79
N ASP A 18 -14.82 1.27 3.90
CA ASP A 18 -14.24 1.24 5.26
C ASP A 18 -13.59 -0.11 5.59
N VAL A 19 -14.24 -1.22 5.21
CA VAL A 19 -13.72 -2.59 5.37
C VAL A 19 -12.46 -2.81 4.52
N GLN A 20 -12.41 -2.26 3.32
CA GLN A 20 -11.22 -2.31 2.46
C GLN A 20 -10.03 -1.57 3.10
N ARG A 21 -10.26 -0.37 3.64
CA ARG A 21 -9.24 0.40 4.37
C ARG A 21 -8.77 -0.34 5.62
N ALA A 22 -9.70 -0.94 6.37
CA ALA A 22 -9.37 -1.79 7.52
C ALA A 22 -8.55 -3.02 7.11
N GLY A 23 -8.85 -3.64 5.96
CA GLY A 23 -8.05 -4.73 5.42
C GLY A 23 -6.62 -4.31 5.07
N ALA A 24 -6.42 -3.09 4.56
CA ALA A 24 -5.09 -2.57 4.26
C ALA A 24 -4.27 -2.34 5.54
N ALA A 25 -4.90 -1.79 6.58
CA ALA A 25 -4.29 -1.64 7.90
C ALA A 25 -3.93 -3.00 8.53
N LEU A 26 -4.85 -3.97 8.49
CA LEU A 26 -4.59 -5.33 8.93
C LEU A 26 -3.39 -5.95 8.20
N ALA A 27 -3.31 -5.78 6.87
CA ALA A 27 -2.19 -6.30 6.09
C ALA A 27 -0.84 -5.69 6.52
N GLN A 28 -0.81 -4.39 6.83
CA GLN A 28 0.37 -3.72 7.37
C GLN A 28 0.78 -4.30 8.72
N ASP A 29 -0.17 -4.49 9.64
CA ASP A 29 0.10 -5.01 10.98
C ASP A 29 0.60 -6.47 10.93
N VAL A 30 -0.05 -7.30 10.11
CA VAL A 30 0.35 -8.69 9.86
C VAL A 30 1.75 -8.73 9.25
N PHE A 31 1.98 -7.97 8.17
CA PHE A 31 3.28 -7.96 7.52
C PHE A 31 4.39 -7.53 8.47
N SER A 32 4.16 -6.49 9.28
CA SER A 32 5.14 -5.98 10.25
C SER A 32 5.54 -7.04 11.29
N GLN A 33 4.57 -7.82 11.78
CA GLN A 33 4.82 -8.92 12.72
C GLN A 33 5.54 -10.10 12.04
N VAL A 34 5.09 -10.50 10.86
CA VAL A 34 5.71 -11.58 10.07
C VAL A 34 7.15 -11.23 9.70
N PHE A 35 7.41 -9.99 9.30
CA PHE A 35 8.74 -9.50 8.96
C PHE A 35 9.64 -9.45 10.20
N ARG A 36 9.13 -8.98 11.35
CA ARG A 36 9.87 -9.02 12.61
C ARG A 36 10.24 -10.46 13.00
N HIS A 37 9.31 -11.40 12.88
CA HIS A 37 9.59 -12.82 13.13
C HIS A 37 10.65 -13.38 12.17
N ALA A 38 10.65 -12.96 10.90
CA ALA A 38 11.68 -13.35 9.95
C ALA A 38 13.09 -12.85 10.32
N VAL A 39 13.18 -11.73 11.05
CA VAL A 39 14.44 -11.14 11.52
C VAL A 39 14.82 -11.63 12.92
N ASN A 40 13.84 -11.84 13.80
CA ASN A 40 13.99 -12.20 15.21
C ASN A 40 13.23 -13.51 15.48
N ALA A 41 13.91 -14.65 15.34
CA ALA A 41 13.31 -15.99 15.39
C ALA A 41 12.79 -16.44 16.78
N GLU A 42 12.86 -15.60 17.81
CA GLU A 42 12.67 -16.00 19.22
C GLU A 42 11.24 -15.78 19.77
N ASP A 43 10.36 -15.03 19.09
CA ASP A 43 9.00 -14.72 19.58
C ASP A 43 7.90 -15.54 18.89
N THR A 44 7.43 -16.60 19.54
CA THR A 44 6.30 -17.43 19.08
C THR A 44 4.92 -16.88 19.47
N ASP A 45 4.83 -16.08 20.53
CA ASP A 45 3.55 -15.57 21.05
C ASP A 45 2.94 -14.49 20.12
N GLU A 46 3.78 -13.71 19.42
CA GLU A 46 3.32 -12.77 18.39
C GLU A 46 2.65 -13.51 17.22
N LEU A 47 3.06 -14.75 16.94
CA LEU A 47 2.59 -15.53 15.80
C LEU A 47 1.10 -15.89 15.88
N ALA A 48 0.63 -16.21 17.10
CA ALA A 48 -0.77 -16.56 17.34
C ALA A 48 -1.71 -15.34 17.28
N ALA A 49 -1.21 -14.15 17.64
CA ALA A 49 -2.03 -12.93 17.73
C ALA A 49 -2.49 -12.44 16.35
N TRP A 50 -1.59 -12.35 15.36
CA TRP A 50 -1.98 -11.88 14.04
C TRP A 50 -2.80 -12.91 13.26
N GLN A 51 -2.60 -14.22 13.50
CA GLN A 51 -3.47 -15.27 12.94
C GLN A 51 -4.93 -15.11 13.42
N GLN A 52 -5.13 -14.84 14.71
CA GLN A 52 -6.46 -14.56 15.25
C GLN A 52 -7.07 -13.28 14.67
N GLY A 53 -6.25 -12.23 14.48
CA GLY A 53 -6.68 -11.00 13.83
C GLY A 53 -7.19 -11.23 12.40
N ILE A 54 -6.47 -12.05 11.63
CA ILE A 54 -6.90 -12.46 10.29
C ILE A 54 -8.23 -13.20 10.33
N GLN A 55 -8.36 -14.25 11.14
CA GLN A 55 -9.60 -15.04 11.18
C GLN A 55 -10.80 -14.19 11.60
N ARG A 56 -10.64 -13.35 12.63
CA ARG A 56 -11.68 -12.42 13.07
C ARG A 56 -12.16 -11.53 11.92
N TRP A 57 -11.23 -10.90 11.21
CA TRP A 57 -11.56 -10.02 10.09
C TRP A 57 -12.20 -10.77 8.92
N LEU A 58 -11.81 -12.02 8.65
CA LEU A 58 -12.45 -12.85 7.63
C LEU A 58 -13.90 -13.20 8.00
N ASP A 59 -14.15 -13.54 9.26
CA ASP A 59 -15.44 -14.05 9.74
C ASP A 59 -16.49 -12.94 9.95
N GLU A 60 -16.05 -11.71 10.27
CA GLU A 60 -16.92 -10.51 10.33
C GLU A 60 -17.67 -10.21 9.02
N GLY A 61 -17.28 -10.82 7.89
CA GLY A 61 -17.97 -10.69 6.61
C GLY A 61 -19.33 -11.40 6.56
N GLY A 62 -19.58 -12.39 7.43
CA GLY A 62 -20.83 -13.15 7.61
C GLY A 62 -21.28 -14.03 6.43
N ARG A 63 -21.05 -13.60 5.19
CA ARG A 63 -21.38 -14.32 3.94
C ARG A 63 -20.12 -14.90 3.32
N GLN A 64 -20.22 -16.12 2.76
CA GLN A 64 -19.09 -16.81 2.13
C GLN A 64 -18.40 -15.96 1.05
N GLY A 65 -19.16 -15.29 0.18
CA GLY A 65 -18.60 -14.41 -0.85
C GLY A 65 -17.87 -13.17 -0.30
N ALA A 66 -18.32 -12.63 0.84
CA ALA A 66 -17.60 -11.54 1.50
C ALA A 66 -16.30 -12.04 2.14
N ARG A 67 -16.33 -13.22 2.76
CA ARG A 67 -15.15 -13.88 3.35
C ARG A 67 -14.08 -14.16 2.29
N THR A 68 -14.45 -14.70 1.13
CA THR A 68 -13.51 -14.99 0.03
C THR A 68 -12.97 -13.72 -0.63
N ALA A 69 -13.79 -12.68 -0.81
CA ALA A 69 -13.32 -11.38 -1.30
C ALA A 69 -12.35 -10.69 -0.31
N ARG A 70 -12.65 -10.75 1.00
CA ARG A 70 -11.76 -10.29 2.07
C ARG A 70 -10.42 -11.02 2.01
N LEU A 71 -10.44 -12.36 1.92
CA LEU A 71 -9.22 -13.16 1.82
C LEU A 71 -8.40 -12.82 0.58
N ALA A 72 -9.04 -12.68 -0.59
CA ALA A 72 -8.36 -12.28 -1.82
C ALA A 72 -7.67 -10.91 -1.69
N PHE A 73 -8.35 -9.94 -1.05
CA PHE A 73 -7.76 -8.62 -0.79
C PHE A 73 -6.58 -8.69 0.19
N LEU A 74 -6.70 -9.46 1.27
CA LEU A 74 -5.61 -9.62 2.24
C LEU A 74 -4.37 -10.26 1.62
N VAL A 75 -4.55 -11.33 0.82
CA VAL A 75 -3.44 -11.98 0.10
C VAL A 75 -2.80 -11.00 -0.88
N TYR A 76 -3.60 -10.25 -1.66
CA TYR A 76 -3.10 -9.21 -2.56
C TYR A 76 -2.27 -8.13 -1.82
N ALA A 77 -2.75 -7.70 -0.66
CA ALA A 77 -2.07 -6.68 0.15
C ALA A 77 -0.76 -7.20 0.75
N LEU A 78 -0.74 -8.43 1.27
CA LEU A 78 0.46 -9.07 1.81
C LEU A 78 1.51 -9.33 0.73
N ASP A 79 1.10 -9.76 -0.47
CA ASP A 79 1.99 -9.90 -1.64
C ASP A 79 2.62 -8.55 -2.00
N ALA A 80 1.83 -7.47 -1.99
CA ALA A 80 2.34 -6.12 -2.27
C ALA A 80 3.37 -5.65 -1.25
N TRP A 81 3.16 -5.92 0.04
CA TRP A 81 4.14 -5.64 1.10
C TRP A 81 5.42 -6.46 0.92
N GLY A 82 5.29 -7.76 0.65
CA GLY A 82 6.42 -8.65 0.40
C GLY A 82 7.27 -8.19 -0.79
N LEU A 83 6.62 -7.83 -1.90
CA LEU A 83 7.32 -7.29 -3.09
C LEU A 83 8.06 -5.99 -2.76
N ALA A 84 7.42 -5.07 -2.04
CA ALA A 84 8.03 -3.79 -1.71
C ALA A 84 9.31 -3.95 -0.86
N TYR A 85 9.26 -4.80 0.17
CA TYR A 85 10.41 -5.00 1.07
C TYR A 85 11.50 -5.86 0.43
N THR A 86 11.15 -6.88 -0.36
CA THR A 86 12.16 -7.65 -1.11
C THR A 86 12.94 -6.76 -2.08
N GLN A 87 12.27 -5.83 -2.76
CA GLN A 87 12.95 -4.83 -3.61
C GLN A 87 13.79 -3.84 -2.81
N ALA A 88 13.21 -3.21 -1.79
CA ALA A 88 13.89 -2.14 -1.03
C ALA A 88 15.12 -2.63 -0.26
N PHE A 89 15.06 -3.85 0.30
CA PHE A 89 16.12 -4.42 1.12
C PHE A 89 16.92 -5.54 0.41
N ARG A 90 16.69 -5.72 -0.91
CA ARG A 90 17.37 -6.72 -1.76
C ARG A 90 17.32 -8.15 -1.18
N LEU A 91 16.18 -8.50 -0.61
CA LEU A 91 15.95 -9.82 -0.03
C LEU A 91 15.60 -10.81 -1.13
N GLN A 92 16.10 -12.04 -1.03
CA GLN A 92 15.72 -13.12 -1.96
C GLN A 92 14.28 -13.57 -1.71
N ALA A 93 13.87 -13.66 -0.44
CA ALA A 93 12.54 -14.06 -0.02
C ALA A 93 12.29 -13.63 1.43
N ILE A 94 11.03 -13.70 1.85
CA ILE A 94 10.61 -13.59 3.25
C ILE A 94 9.87 -14.90 3.60
N PRO A 95 10.59 -15.97 4.01
CA PRO A 95 9.99 -17.31 4.14
C PRO A 95 8.76 -17.37 5.06
N PRO A 96 8.71 -16.67 6.22
CA PRO A 96 7.49 -16.65 7.04
C PRO A 96 6.27 -16.07 6.31
N LEU A 97 6.47 -15.09 5.42
CA LEU A 97 5.39 -14.53 4.60
C LEU A 97 4.91 -15.55 3.57
N THR A 98 5.82 -16.26 2.90
CA THR A 98 5.46 -17.33 1.96
C THR A 98 4.68 -18.44 2.65
N ALA A 99 5.10 -18.86 3.85
CA ALA A 99 4.40 -19.88 4.63
C ALA A 99 2.99 -19.42 5.03
N LEU A 100 2.85 -18.16 5.47
CA LEU A 100 1.56 -17.54 5.76
C LEU A 100 0.64 -17.60 4.53
N LEU A 101 1.08 -17.06 3.40
CA LEU A 101 0.28 -17.01 2.17
C LEU A 101 -0.17 -18.41 1.72
N GLY A 102 0.70 -19.42 1.86
CA GLY A 102 0.35 -20.82 1.64
C GLY A 102 -0.77 -21.30 2.57
N SER A 103 -0.62 -21.08 3.88
CA SER A 103 -1.59 -21.54 4.90
C SER A 103 -2.99 -20.94 4.69
N LEU A 104 -3.07 -19.68 4.26
CA LEU A 104 -4.33 -18.99 3.98
C LEU A 104 -5.11 -19.68 2.86
N ARG A 105 -4.41 -20.19 1.84
CA ARG A 105 -5.02 -20.85 0.68
C ARG A 105 -5.34 -22.32 0.92
N THR A 106 -4.49 -23.04 1.66
CA THR A 106 -4.72 -24.48 1.96
C THR A 106 -6.01 -24.73 2.73
N SER A 107 -6.56 -23.72 3.41
CA SER A 107 -7.81 -23.83 4.18
C SER A 107 -9.09 -23.80 3.33
N LEU A 108 -9.01 -23.56 2.01
CA LEU A 108 -10.16 -23.36 1.15
C LEU A 108 -10.71 -24.67 0.56
N ASP A 109 -12.03 -24.80 0.56
CA ASP A 109 -12.72 -25.81 -0.25
C ASP A 109 -12.76 -25.42 -1.73
N THR A 110 -13.21 -26.33 -2.59
CA THR A 110 -13.24 -26.13 -4.06
C THR A 110 -14.06 -24.90 -4.47
N GLN A 111 -15.18 -24.63 -3.81
CA GLN A 111 -16.04 -23.49 -4.15
C GLN A 111 -15.40 -22.17 -3.70
N ALA A 112 -14.82 -22.15 -2.51
CA ALA A 112 -14.14 -21.00 -1.96
C ALA A 112 -12.85 -20.66 -2.75
N GLU A 113 -12.10 -21.66 -3.22
CA GLU A 113 -10.92 -21.47 -4.09
C GLU A 113 -11.31 -20.82 -5.42
N ALA A 114 -12.41 -21.26 -6.05
CA ALA A 114 -12.89 -20.67 -7.30
C ALA A 114 -13.30 -19.19 -7.12
N GLN A 115 -14.01 -18.88 -6.04
CA GLN A 115 -14.39 -17.50 -5.69
C GLN A 115 -13.16 -16.64 -5.37
N PHE A 116 -12.23 -17.18 -4.59
CA PHE A 116 -10.96 -16.51 -4.29
C PHE A 116 -10.21 -16.16 -5.58
N ALA A 117 -10.04 -17.12 -6.50
CA ALA A 117 -9.35 -16.89 -7.76
C ALA A 117 -10.02 -15.80 -8.61
N GLN A 118 -11.35 -15.78 -8.65
CA GLN A 118 -12.11 -14.73 -9.35
C GLN A 118 -11.87 -13.34 -8.74
N HIS A 119 -11.95 -13.21 -7.41
CA HIS A 119 -11.73 -11.93 -6.73
C HIS A 119 -10.27 -11.47 -6.84
N PHE A 120 -9.31 -12.38 -6.71
CA PHE A 120 -7.88 -12.08 -6.85
C PHE A 120 -7.52 -11.63 -8.26
N ALA A 121 -8.11 -12.25 -9.28
CA ALA A 121 -7.98 -11.81 -10.67
C ALA A 121 -8.57 -10.41 -10.88
N ALA A 122 -9.75 -10.11 -10.30
CA ALA A 122 -10.36 -8.78 -10.37
C ALA A 122 -9.46 -7.72 -9.72
N LEU A 123 -8.88 -8.00 -8.54
CA LEU A 123 -7.93 -7.10 -7.88
C LEU A 123 -6.70 -6.78 -8.75
N SER A 124 -6.23 -7.75 -9.53
CA SER A 124 -5.03 -7.62 -10.36
C SER A 124 -5.28 -6.97 -11.72
N THR A 125 -6.50 -7.09 -12.26
CA THR A 125 -6.81 -6.69 -13.65
C THR A 125 -7.73 -5.48 -13.76
N GLN A 126 -8.49 -5.18 -12.71
CA GLN A 126 -9.42 -4.05 -12.70
C GLN A 126 -8.89 -2.98 -11.74
N GLU A 127 -8.60 -1.80 -12.28
CA GLU A 127 -8.05 -0.69 -11.50
C GLU A 127 -8.90 -0.35 -10.28
N THR A 128 -10.23 -0.34 -10.46
CA THR A 128 -11.21 0.12 -9.47
C THR A 128 -11.64 -0.95 -8.48
N ALA A 129 -11.25 -2.21 -8.67
CA ALA A 129 -11.55 -3.28 -7.72
C ALA A 129 -10.83 -3.04 -6.38
N ALA A 130 -11.63 -2.89 -5.32
CA ALA A 130 -11.18 -2.52 -3.98
C ALA A 130 -10.35 -1.23 -3.95
N ILE A 131 -10.81 -0.18 -4.64
CA ILE A 131 -10.02 1.03 -4.89
C ILE A 131 -9.63 1.76 -3.59
N ASP A 132 -10.54 1.86 -2.60
CA ASP A 132 -10.25 2.50 -1.32
C ASP A 132 -9.19 1.71 -0.54
N GLY A 133 -9.24 0.38 -0.63
CA GLY A 133 -8.22 -0.51 -0.07
C GLY A 133 -6.86 -0.36 -0.75
N LYS A 134 -6.83 -0.30 -2.09
CA LYS A 134 -5.61 -0.09 -2.87
C LYS A 134 -4.96 1.25 -2.56
N ILE A 135 -5.74 2.32 -2.45
CA ILE A 135 -5.24 3.66 -2.06
C ILE A 135 -4.59 3.58 -0.67
N ALA A 136 -5.29 3.03 0.33
CA ALA A 136 -4.76 2.90 1.69
C ALA A 136 -3.50 2.03 1.73
N LEU A 137 -3.50 0.90 1.01
CA LEU A 137 -2.36 -0.01 0.91
C LEU A 137 -1.13 0.70 0.34
N ARG A 138 -1.26 1.36 -0.82
CA ARG A 138 -0.14 2.07 -1.46
C ARG A 138 0.39 3.18 -0.57
N ARG A 139 -0.49 3.95 0.08
CA ARG A 139 -0.10 4.97 1.04
C ARG A 139 0.74 4.40 2.17
N SER A 140 0.29 3.31 2.79
CA SER A 140 1.00 2.66 3.91
C SER A 140 2.38 2.12 3.49
N ILE A 141 2.47 1.44 2.33
CA ILE A 141 3.73 0.91 1.80
C ILE A 141 4.72 2.04 1.49
N HIS A 142 4.28 3.05 0.73
CA HIS A 142 5.16 4.16 0.32
C HIS A 142 5.65 4.96 1.53
N LEU A 143 4.79 5.21 2.51
CA LEU A 143 5.16 5.91 3.72
C LEU A 143 6.14 5.09 4.58
N ALA A 144 5.95 3.77 4.71
CA ALA A 144 6.87 2.90 5.42
C ALA A 144 8.27 2.87 4.78
N LEU A 145 8.35 2.77 3.45
CA LEU A 145 9.62 2.84 2.73
C LEU A 145 10.28 4.22 2.86
N TRP A 146 9.49 5.29 2.81
CA TRP A 146 10.00 6.64 3.02
C TRP A 146 10.56 6.82 4.44
N HIS A 147 9.89 6.30 5.47
CA HIS A 147 10.42 6.31 6.83
C HIS A 147 11.71 5.49 6.96
N ALA A 148 11.79 4.32 6.32
CA ALA A 148 13.00 3.50 6.31
C ALA A 148 14.17 4.27 5.65
N MET A 149 13.93 4.91 4.51
CA MET A 149 14.89 5.80 3.85
C MET A 149 15.33 6.97 4.75
N ALA A 150 14.38 7.63 5.39
CA ALA A 150 14.65 8.78 6.27
C ALA A 150 15.48 8.40 7.51
N ALA A 151 15.35 7.15 7.97
CA ALA A 151 16.11 6.61 9.10
C ALA A 151 17.55 6.18 8.74
N CYS A 152 17.90 6.09 7.45
CA CYS A 152 19.25 5.72 7.02
C CYS A 152 20.29 6.76 7.44
N SER A 153 21.46 6.26 7.86
CA SER A 153 22.57 7.10 8.27
C SER A 153 23.42 7.54 7.06
N ALA A 154 23.55 6.66 6.08
CA ALA A 154 24.36 6.84 4.88
C ALA A 154 23.54 6.81 3.59
N THR A 155 24.02 7.49 2.55
CA THR A 155 23.36 7.54 1.23
C THR A 155 23.30 6.16 0.57
N GLU A 156 24.33 5.33 0.78
CA GLU A 156 24.41 3.98 0.26
C GLU A 156 23.31 3.07 0.82
N GLU A 157 22.91 3.29 2.08
CA GLU A 157 21.81 2.57 2.74
C GLU A 157 20.45 3.01 2.19
N SER A 158 20.26 4.32 1.98
CA SER A 158 18.97 4.87 1.51
C SER A 158 18.73 4.67 0.02
N THR A 159 19.79 4.61 -0.80
CA THR A 159 19.70 4.50 -2.27
C THR A 159 18.79 3.37 -2.75
N PRO A 160 18.94 2.09 -2.33
CA PRO A 160 18.06 1.02 -2.79
C PRO A 160 16.59 1.23 -2.36
N ILE A 161 16.35 1.88 -1.22
CA ILE A 161 15.00 2.17 -0.72
C ILE A 161 14.34 3.26 -1.58
N VAL A 162 15.05 4.35 -1.90
CA VAL A 162 14.56 5.41 -2.82
C VAL A 162 14.25 4.83 -4.20
N GLN A 163 15.12 3.97 -4.72
CA GLN A 163 14.92 3.31 -6.01
C GLN A 163 13.68 2.41 -6.02
N ALA A 164 13.50 1.60 -4.97
CA ALA A 164 12.31 0.76 -4.83
C ALA A 164 11.03 1.61 -4.71
N LEU A 165 11.05 2.64 -3.86
CA LEU A 165 9.92 3.56 -3.71
C LEU A 165 9.53 4.23 -5.04
N GLY A 166 10.52 4.77 -5.77
CA GLY A 166 10.30 5.36 -7.09
C GLY A 166 9.75 4.35 -8.11
N SER A 167 10.28 3.13 -8.12
CA SER A 167 9.82 2.07 -9.04
C SER A 167 8.37 1.66 -8.76
N LEU A 168 8.00 1.51 -7.48
CA LEU A 168 6.63 1.20 -7.07
C LEU A 168 5.66 2.33 -7.45
N MET A 169 6.07 3.59 -7.25
CA MET A 169 5.28 4.75 -7.63
C MET A 169 5.10 4.86 -9.16
N LEU A 170 6.14 4.60 -9.95
CA LEU A 170 6.06 4.58 -11.42
C LEU A 170 5.19 3.43 -11.94
N ALA A 171 5.28 2.26 -11.31
CA ALA A 171 4.49 1.10 -11.68
C ALA A 171 2.99 1.35 -11.57
N LEU A 172 2.53 2.28 -10.72
CA LEU A 172 1.12 2.65 -10.63
C LEU A 172 0.57 3.18 -11.95
N ASP A 173 1.30 4.05 -12.65
CA ASP A 173 0.84 4.63 -13.92
C ASP A 173 0.79 3.57 -15.04
N THR A 174 1.67 2.57 -14.97
CA THR A 174 1.69 1.46 -15.93
C THR A 174 0.61 0.41 -15.65
N GLN A 175 0.39 0.06 -14.38
CA GLN A 175 -0.58 -0.96 -13.96
C GLN A 175 -2.02 -0.43 -13.93
N MET A 176 -2.17 0.89 -13.79
CA MET A 176 -3.46 1.57 -13.74
C MET A 176 -3.43 2.80 -14.69
N PRO A 177 -3.46 2.60 -16.02
CA PRO A 177 -3.39 3.71 -16.99
C PRO A 177 -4.44 4.82 -16.78
N GLU A 178 -5.64 4.49 -16.29
CA GLU A 178 -6.75 5.43 -16.12
C GLU A 178 -6.67 6.20 -14.78
N ASN A 179 -6.35 5.50 -13.68
CA ASN A 179 -6.43 6.03 -12.32
C ASN A 179 -5.10 6.04 -11.54
N GLY A 180 -4.08 5.34 -12.00
CA GLY A 180 -2.79 5.18 -11.32
C GLY A 180 -2.09 6.49 -11.01
N TRP A 181 -2.20 7.46 -11.91
CA TRP A 181 -1.66 8.81 -11.72
C TRP A 181 -2.28 9.57 -10.54
N ARG A 182 -3.54 9.26 -10.18
CA ARG A 182 -4.19 9.84 -9.00
C ARG A 182 -3.62 9.24 -7.71
N LEU A 183 -3.32 7.94 -7.72
CA LEU A 183 -2.66 7.25 -6.61
C LEU A 183 -1.19 7.70 -6.46
N LEU A 184 -0.51 7.99 -7.57
CA LEU A 184 0.78 8.63 -7.58
C LEU A 184 0.70 10.01 -6.90
N ALA A 185 -0.26 10.84 -7.29
CA ALA A 185 -0.48 12.16 -6.68
C ALA A 185 -0.78 12.07 -5.18
N ASP A 186 -1.62 11.12 -4.75
CA ASP A 186 -1.90 10.84 -3.34
C ASP A 186 -0.63 10.46 -2.56
N SER A 187 0.21 9.63 -3.17
CA SER A 187 1.50 9.23 -2.59
C SER A 187 2.44 10.43 -2.47
N MET A 188 2.57 11.25 -3.51
CA MET A 188 3.36 12.48 -3.47
C MET A 188 2.89 13.42 -2.35
N ALA A 189 1.58 13.65 -2.25
CA ALA A 189 1.00 14.49 -1.22
C ALA A 189 1.30 13.95 0.19
N THR A 190 1.13 12.65 0.39
CA THR A 190 1.41 11.97 1.66
C THR A 190 2.86 12.15 2.08
N LEU A 191 3.82 11.94 1.17
CA LEU A 191 5.25 12.10 1.48
C LEU A 191 5.60 13.57 1.79
N GLN A 192 5.00 14.52 1.08
CA GLN A 192 5.17 15.95 1.36
C GLN A 192 4.61 16.34 2.74
N MET A 193 3.45 15.82 3.12
CA MET A 193 2.88 16.02 4.46
C MET A 193 3.79 15.45 5.54
N ALA A 194 4.27 14.21 5.37
CA ALA A 194 5.19 13.56 6.30
C ALA A 194 6.51 14.35 6.46
N LEU A 195 7.06 14.88 5.37
CA LEU A 195 8.24 15.74 5.41
C LEU A 195 7.98 17.03 6.21
N LEU A 196 6.82 17.66 6.05
CA LEU A 196 6.44 18.86 6.82
C LEU A 196 6.22 18.57 8.32
N GLU A 197 5.81 17.36 8.67
CA GLU A 197 5.63 16.94 10.06
C GLU A 197 6.96 16.61 10.76
N GLN A 198 7.90 15.97 10.05
CA GLN A 198 9.21 15.61 10.63
C GLN A 198 10.17 16.79 10.80
N GLY A 199 9.94 17.92 10.12
CA GLY A 199 10.84 19.07 10.14
C GLY A 199 12.10 18.87 9.28
N ASN A 200 13.17 19.62 9.57
CA ASN A 200 14.41 19.66 8.75
C ASN A 200 15.30 18.39 8.91
N ALA A 201 14.75 17.20 8.73
CA ALA A 201 15.56 15.98 8.62
C ALA A 201 16.24 15.93 7.23
N ALA A 202 17.54 16.21 7.19
CA ALA A 202 18.30 16.34 5.94
C ALA A 202 18.14 15.13 4.98
N ARG A 203 18.13 13.91 5.54
CA ARG A 203 17.97 12.67 4.75
C ARG A 203 16.58 12.55 4.13
N ALA A 204 15.55 12.89 4.88
CA ALA A 204 14.17 12.89 4.41
C ALA A 204 13.98 13.90 3.27
N GLN A 205 14.58 15.09 3.38
CA GLN A 205 14.55 16.11 2.35
C GLN A 205 15.30 15.69 1.08
N GLU A 206 16.54 15.22 1.21
CA GLU A 206 17.37 14.76 0.09
C GLU A 206 16.70 13.61 -0.67
N GLY A 207 16.25 12.58 0.05
CA GLY A 207 15.59 11.42 -0.56
C GLY A 207 14.28 11.78 -1.26
N THR A 208 13.48 12.69 -0.68
CA THR A 208 12.23 13.16 -1.32
C THR A 208 12.52 13.97 -2.59
N GLN A 209 13.55 14.82 -2.58
CA GLN A 209 13.97 15.58 -3.76
C GLN A 209 14.46 14.65 -4.88
N GLN A 210 15.31 13.68 -4.53
CA GLN A 210 15.81 12.68 -5.48
C GLN A 210 14.65 11.87 -6.08
N LEU A 211 13.70 11.43 -5.26
CA LEU A 211 12.51 10.71 -5.70
C LEU A 211 11.71 11.53 -6.71
N PHE A 212 11.39 12.79 -6.40
CA PHE A 212 10.54 13.61 -7.27
C PHE A 212 11.25 14.00 -8.57
N ALA A 213 12.56 14.24 -8.52
CA ALA A 213 13.37 14.44 -9.73
C ALA A 213 13.37 13.19 -10.62
N ALA A 214 13.48 11.99 -10.03
CA ALA A 214 13.41 10.74 -10.78
C ALA A 214 12.02 10.51 -11.41
N LEU A 215 10.94 10.80 -10.67
CA LEU A 215 9.57 10.72 -11.19
C LEU A 215 9.34 11.69 -12.36
N GLN A 216 9.84 12.93 -12.24
CA GLN A 216 9.78 13.92 -13.31
C GLN A 216 10.49 13.46 -14.58
N HIS A 217 11.62 12.76 -14.44
CA HIS A 217 12.38 12.26 -15.58
C HIS A 217 11.72 11.04 -16.24
N ALA A 218 11.08 10.17 -15.46
CA ALA A 218 10.54 8.89 -15.92
C ALA A 218 9.11 8.98 -16.48
N LEU A 219 8.30 9.96 -16.06
CA LEU A 219 6.91 10.11 -16.49
C LEU A 219 6.77 11.06 -17.69
N PRO A 220 5.72 10.87 -18.52
CA PRO A 220 5.33 11.91 -19.48
C PRO A 220 5.08 13.25 -18.78
N THR A 221 5.52 14.35 -19.41
CA THR A 221 5.46 15.70 -18.82
C THR A 221 4.05 16.06 -18.34
N GLU A 222 3.03 15.82 -19.16
CA GLU A 222 1.64 16.11 -18.84
C GLU A 222 1.16 15.30 -17.64
N ARG A 223 1.62 14.05 -17.56
CA ARG A 223 1.26 13.11 -16.48
C ARG A 223 1.86 13.55 -15.15
N TYR A 224 3.15 13.89 -15.14
CA TYR A 224 3.82 14.40 -13.95
C TYR A 224 3.20 15.73 -13.47
N GLN A 225 2.90 16.65 -14.39
CA GLN A 225 2.26 17.93 -14.05
C GLN A 225 0.84 17.73 -13.47
N ALA A 226 0.04 16.81 -14.03
CA ALA A 226 -1.27 16.49 -13.49
C ALA A 226 -1.18 15.93 -12.07
N ALA A 227 -0.24 15.01 -11.83
CA ALA A 227 -0.03 14.43 -10.50
C ALA A 227 0.45 15.49 -9.49
N LEU A 228 1.41 16.33 -9.87
CA LEU A 228 1.94 17.41 -9.03
C LEU A 228 0.87 18.46 -8.67
N ASN A 229 0.01 18.82 -9.62
CA ASN A 229 -1.09 19.76 -9.37
C ASN A 229 -2.09 19.18 -8.37
N LEU A 230 -2.49 17.91 -8.54
CA LEU A 230 -3.40 17.24 -7.63
C LEU A 230 -2.78 17.04 -6.23
N SER A 231 -1.50 16.67 -6.16
CA SER A 231 -0.81 16.51 -4.88
C SER A 231 -0.70 17.84 -4.12
N SER A 232 -0.42 18.94 -4.84
CA SER A 232 -0.33 20.29 -4.27
C SER A 232 -1.68 20.76 -3.72
N GLN A 233 -2.79 20.47 -4.41
CA GLN A 233 -4.13 20.79 -3.90
C GLN A 233 -4.44 20.05 -2.60
N ALA A 234 -4.12 18.75 -2.53
CA ALA A 234 -4.30 17.96 -1.32
C ALA A 234 -3.45 18.50 -0.15
N LEU A 235 -2.19 18.86 -0.42
CA LEU A 235 -1.30 19.46 0.57
C LEU A 235 -1.84 20.79 1.12
N MET A 236 -2.35 21.67 0.24
CA MET A 236 -2.95 22.95 0.64
C MET A 236 -4.18 22.74 1.52
N GLY A 237 -5.07 21.81 1.15
CA GLY A 237 -6.26 21.48 1.94
C GLY A 237 -5.90 20.95 3.33
N TRP A 238 -4.90 20.06 3.41
CA TRP A 238 -4.39 19.56 4.69
C TRP A 238 -3.77 20.68 5.56
N MET A 239 -2.98 21.58 4.98
CA MET A 239 -2.40 22.71 5.73
C MET A 239 -3.48 23.66 6.26
N GLN A 240 -4.55 23.91 5.50
CA GLN A 240 -5.69 24.71 5.94
C GLN A 240 -6.43 24.05 7.10
N ALA A 241 -6.72 22.75 6.99
CA ALA A 241 -7.36 21.99 8.06
C ALA A 241 -6.51 21.99 9.35
N ARG A 242 -5.18 21.88 9.22
CA ARG A 242 -4.27 21.92 10.36
C ARG A 242 -4.28 23.27 11.07
N ARG A 243 -4.31 24.38 10.32
CA ARG A 243 -4.41 25.73 10.89
C ARG A 243 -5.72 25.92 11.65
N ALA A 244 -6.84 25.49 11.06
CA ALA A 244 -8.15 25.57 11.68
C ALA A 244 -8.28 24.71 12.95
N ALA A 245 -7.51 23.62 13.07
CA ALA A 245 -7.49 22.78 14.28
C ALA A 245 -6.63 23.36 15.42
N THR A 246 -5.76 24.33 15.11
CA THR A 246 -4.89 25.02 16.08
C THR A 246 -5.43 26.39 16.53
N GLU A 247 -6.51 26.86 15.91
CA GLU A 247 -7.28 28.05 16.27
C GLU A 247 -8.43 27.70 17.23
#